data_AF-A0A1H4VM93-F1
#
_entry.id   AF-A0A1H4VM93-F1
#
_cell.length_a   1.000
_cell.length_b   1.000
_cell.length_c   1.000
_cell.angle_alpha   90.00
_cell.angle_beta   90.00
_cell.angle_gamma   90.00
#
_symmetry.space_group_name_H-M   'P 1'
#
loop_
_entity.id
_entity.type
_entity.pdbx_description
1 polymer ?
#
loop_
_entity_poly.entity_id
_entity_poly.type
_entity_poly.pdbx_seq_one_letter_code
_entity_poly.pdbx_strand_id
1 'polypeptide(L)'
;MSADTIAGYTYQAENYTPEKLIDVLVAQGLVDLDSAGMWSTERILDTLAAARGVDRYDERSFDSGDFPKVIFESQITEDDADWYEAP
;
A
#
# COMPACT_ATOMS: atom_id res chain seq x y z
N MET A 1 1.91 -10.38 17.27
CA MET A 1 2.24 -9.87 15.93
C MET A 1 2.24 -11.06 15.00
N SER A 2 1.27 -11.12 14.09
CA SER A 2 1.25 -12.14 13.04
C SER A 2 2.15 -11.65 11.91
N ALA A 3 2.94 -12.54 11.29
CA ALA A 3 3.83 -12.16 10.19
C ALA A 3 3.07 -11.57 8.98
N ASP A 4 1.77 -11.86 8.88
CA ASP A 4 0.91 -11.48 7.76
C ASP A 4 0.12 -10.18 8.01
N THR A 5 0.30 -9.51 9.16
CA THR A 5 -0.37 -8.23 9.40
C THR A 5 0.31 -7.14 8.55
N ILE A 6 -0.48 -6.45 7.72
CA ILE A 6 -0.01 -5.34 6.90
C ILE A 6 0.12 -4.09 7.79
N ALA A 7 1.33 -3.55 7.88
CA ALA A 7 1.62 -2.28 8.55
C ALA A 7 1.40 -1.09 7.62
N GLY A 8 1.73 -1.25 6.34
CA GLY A 8 1.64 -0.18 5.36
C GLY A 8 2.20 -0.60 4.01
N TYR A 9 2.61 0.40 3.22
CA TYR A 9 3.12 0.19 1.87
C TYR A 9 4.23 1.16 1.51
N THR A 10 5.22 0.69 0.77
CA THR A 10 6.20 1.53 0.10
C THR A 10 5.71 1.88 -1.30
N TYR A 11 5.64 3.18 -1.61
CA TYR A 11 5.27 3.67 -2.93
C TYR A 11 6.02 4.96 -3.25
N GLN A 12 6.64 5.03 -4.43
CA GLN A 12 7.37 6.23 -4.89
C GLN A 12 8.41 6.75 -3.87
N ALA A 13 9.24 5.85 -3.34
CA ALA A 13 10.30 6.11 -2.35
C ALA A 13 9.83 6.60 -0.97
N GLU A 14 8.53 6.53 -0.69
CA GLU A 14 7.94 6.89 0.60
C GLU A 14 7.17 5.71 1.19
N ASN A 15 7.03 5.69 2.52
CA ASN A 15 6.22 4.70 3.24
C ASN A 15 4.91 5.33 3.72
N TYR A 16 3.82 4.61 3.53
CA TYR A 16 2.48 5.07 3.85
C TYR A 16 1.72 4.04 4.69
N THR A 17 0.94 4.54 5.64
CA THR A 17 -0.14 3.75 6.22
C THR A 17 -1.20 3.45 5.15
N PRO A 18 -2.03 2.41 5.33
CA PRO A 18 -3.04 2.05 4.34
C PRO A 18 -3.98 3.19 3.94
N GLU A 19 -4.34 4.06 4.87
CA GLU A 19 -5.22 5.22 4.63
C GLU A 19 -4.50 6.31 3.81
N LYS A 20 -3.29 6.69 4.22
CA LYS A 20 -2.49 7.72 3.53
C LYS A 20 -2.15 7.29 2.09
N LEU A 21 -1.92 6.00 1.85
CA LEU A 21 -1.69 5.50 0.50
C LEU A 21 -2.91 5.78 -0.40
N ILE A 22 -4.13 5.54 0.10
CA ILE A 22 -5.35 5.78 -0.69
C ILE A 22 -5.49 7.27 -1.02
N ASP A 23 -5.21 8.16 -0.06
CA ASP A 23 -5.22 9.60 -0.33
C ASP A 23 -4.24 9.99 -1.44
N VAL A 24 -3.04 9.41 -1.45
CA VAL A 24 -2.05 9.62 -2.52
C VAL A 24 -2.57 9.11 -3.86
N LEU A 25 -3.14 7.89 -3.91
CA LEU A 25 -3.67 7.32 -5.14
C LEU A 25 -4.87 8.10 -5.69
N VAL A 26 -5.72 8.64 -4.82
CA VAL A 26 -6.82 9.53 -5.19
C VAL A 26 -6.29 10.85 -5.73
N ALA A 27 -5.30 11.46 -5.06
CA ALA A 27 -4.67 12.70 -5.51
C ALA A 27 -3.98 12.53 -6.88
N GLN A 28 -3.47 11.34 -7.18
CA GLN A 28 -2.90 10.97 -8.49
C GLN A 28 -3.97 10.64 -9.55
N GLY A 29 -5.25 10.61 -9.19
CA GLY A 29 -6.35 10.27 -10.10
C GLY A 29 -6.39 8.79 -10.48
N LEU A 30 -5.73 7.92 -9.71
CA LEU A 30 -5.70 6.48 -9.94
C LEU A 30 -6.90 5.77 -9.31
N VAL A 31 -7.45 6.36 -8.24
CA VAL A 31 -8.60 5.87 -7.49
C VAL A 31 -9.61 7.00 -7.35
N ASP A 32 -10.89 6.71 -7.54
CA ASP A 32 -11.95 7.69 -7.30
C ASP A 32 -12.34 7.76 -5.81
N LEU A 33 -12.91 8.89 -5.39
CA LEU A 33 -13.30 9.13 -4.00
C LEU A 33 -14.36 8.13 -3.51
N ASP A 34 -15.23 7.64 -4.39
CA ASP A 34 -16.28 6.68 -4.01
C ASP A 34 -15.65 5.33 -3.66
N SER A 35 -14.74 4.83 -4.51
CA SER A 35 -13.96 3.62 -4.26
C SER A 35 -13.12 3.73 -2.98
N ALA A 36 -12.47 4.87 -2.76
CA ALA A 36 -11.67 5.14 -1.57
C ALA A 36 -12.49 5.09 -0.26
N GLY A 37 -13.74 5.55 -0.29
CA GLY A 37 -14.64 5.51 0.88
C GLY A 37 -15.38 4.18 1.06
N MET A 38 -15.43 3.33 0.04
CA MET A 38 -16.23 2.09 0.05
C MET A 38 -15.39 0.83 0.27
N TRP A 39 -14.15 0.80 -0.22
CA TRP A 39 -13.33 -0.41 -0.27
C TRP A 39 -12.11 -0.31 0.62
N SER A 40 -11.63 -1.46 1.08
CA SER A 40 -10.34 -1.55 1.78
C SER A 40 -9.18 -1.25 0.82
N THR A 41 -8.06 -0.80 1.38
CA THR A 41 -6.82 -0.56 0.62
C THR A 41 -6.43 -1.79 -0.21
N GLU A 42 -6.46 -2.99 0.39
CA GLU A 42 -6.15 -4.24 -0.33
C GLU A 42 -7.05 -4.48 -1.54
N ARG A 43 -8.37 -4.27 -1.41
CA ARG A 43 -9.30 -4.46 -2.53
C ARG A 43 -9.07 -3.44 -3.66
N ILE A 44 -8.75 -2.20 -3.30
CA ILE A 44 -8.42 -1.16 -4.26
C ILE A 44 -7.15 -1.55 -5.01
N LEU A 45 -6.11 -1.98 -4.29
CA LEU A 45 -4.85 -2.39 -4.88
C LEU A 45 -4.99 -3.65 -5.75
N ASP A 46 -5.77 -4.65 -5.35
CA ASP A 46 -6.07 -5.82 -6.20
C ASP A 46 -6.73 -5.40 -7.51
N THR A 47 -7.68 -4.45 -7.44
CA THR A 47 -8.37 -3.92 -8.64
C THR A 47 -7.40 -3.18 -9.56
N LEU A 48 -6.53 -2.33 -8.99
CA LEU A 48 -5.53 -1.60 -9.75
C LEU A 48 -4.47 -2.52 -10.36
N ALA A 49 -4.01 -3.52 -9.61
CA ALA A 49 -3.05 -4.51 -10.07
C ALA A 49 -3.61 -5.31 -11.26
N ALA A 50 -4.86 -5.78 -11.15
CA ALA A 50 -5.55 -6.46 -12.22
C ALA A 50 -5.71 -5.58 -13.47
N ALA A 51 -6.07 -4.31 -13.31
CA ALA A 51 -6.20 -3.36 -14.43
C ALA A 51 -4.86 -3.05 -15.12
N ARG A 52 -3.75 -3.12 -14.39
CA ARG A 52 -2.39 -2.86 -14.89
C ARG A 52 -1.63 -4.11 -15.32
N GLY A 53 -2.19 -5.30 -15.10
CA GLY A 53 -1.50 -6.57 -15.35
C GLY A 53 -0.31 -6.80 -14.42
N VAL A 54 -0.33 -6.22 -13.23
CA VAL A 54 0.70 -6.40 -12.18
C VAL A 54 0.32 -7.59 -11.32
N ASP A 55 1.25 -8.52 -11.11
CA ASP A 55 1.10 -9.56 -10.10
C ASP A 55 1.61 -9.04 -8.75
N ARG A 56 0.72 -8.41 -7.98
CA ARG A 56 1.08 -7.79 -6.70
C ARG A 56 1.51 -8.80 -5.62
N TYR A 57 1.29 -10.09 -5.83
CA TYR A 57 1.75 -11.15 -4.92
C TYR A 57 3.13 -11.67 -5.28
N ASP A 58 3.67 -11.33 -6.46
CA ASP A 58 5.07 -11.51 -6.82
C ASP A 58 5.80 -10.16 -6.74
N GLU A 59 6.34 -9.85 -5.55
CA GLU A 59 7.04 -8.59 -5.27
C GLU A 59 8.26 -8.34 -6.17
N ARG A 60 8.79 -9.38 -6.83
CA ARG A 60 9.93 -9.26 -7.76
C ARG A 60 9.49 -8.92 -9.18
N SER A 61 8.18 -8.94 -9.46
CA SER A 61 7.64 -8.67 -10.79
C SER A 61 7.42 -7.18 -11.08
N PHE A 62 7.50 -6.31 -10.07
CA PHE A 62 7.30 -4.86 -10.20
C PHE A 62 8.17 -4.04 -9.24
N ASP A 63 8.28 -2.74 -9.51
CA ASP A 63 8.97 -1.77 -8.66
C ASP A 63 7.98 -0.96 -7.81
N SER A 64 8.38 -0.59 -6.59
CA SER A 64 7.59 0.27 -5.71
C SER A 64 7.36 1.68 -6.25
N GLY A 65 8.14 2.12 -7.25
CA GLY A 65 7.89 3.35 -7.99
C GLY A 65 6.68 3.28 -8.90
N ASP A 66 6.33 2.08 -9.38
CA ASP A 66 5.24 1.85 -10.34
C ASP A 66 3.96 1.35 -9.67
N PHE A 67 4.11 0.56 -8.60
CA PHE A 67 2.98 -0.01 -7.87
C PHE A 67 3.33 -0.25 -6.38
N PRO A 68 2.42 0.00 -5.43
CA PRO A 68 2.73 -0.11 -3.99
C PRO A 68 3.16 -1.52 -3.57
N LYS A 69 4.23 -1.61 -2.78
CA LYS A 69 4.72 -2.84 -2.15
C LYS A 69 4.27 -2.93 -0.69
N VAL A 70 3.89 -4.11 -0.25
CA VAL A 70 3.41 -4.34 1.12
C VAL A 70 4.57 -4.30 2.12
N ILE A 71 4.35 -3.63 3.25
CA ILE A 71 5.21 -3.69 4.44
C ILE A 71 4.42 -4.42 5.53
N PHE A 72 4.97 -5.53 6.03
CA PHE A 72 4.39 -6.28 7.14
C PHE A 72 4.85 -5.72 8.49
N GLU A 73 4.02 -5.86 9.53
CA GLU A 73 4.39 -5.47 10.91
C GLU A 73 5.68 -6.12 11.40
N SER A 74 5.98 -7.33 10.91
CA SER A 74 7.22 -8.05 11.24
C SER A 74 8.48 -7.39 10.69
N GLN A 75 8.35 -6.48 9.72
CA GLN A 75 9.44 -5.73 9.10
C GLN A 75 9.65 -4.35 9.75
N ILE A 76 8.73 -3.93 10.61
CA ILE A 76 8.80 -2.63 11.29
C ILE A 76 9.92 -2.65 12.33
N THR A 77 10.69 -1.57 12.33
CA THR A 77 11.79 -1.31 13.26
C THR A 77 11.58 -0.02 14.03
N GLU A 78 12.46 0.29 14.98
CA GLU A 78 12.42 1.57 15.72
C GLU A 78 12.60 2.79 14.80
N ASP A 79 13.23 2.62 13.64
CA ASP A 79 13.47 3.68 12.66
C ASP A 79 12.21 4.08 11.87
N ASP A 80 11.14 3.28 11.93
CA ASP A 80 9.88 3.49 11.18
C ASP A 80 8.85 4.34 11.95
N ALA A 81 9.21 4.86 13.13
CA ALA A 81 8.32 5.61 14.01
C ALA A 81 7.86 6.97 13.45
N ASP A 82 8.44 7.42 12.33
CA ASP A 82 8.07 8.65 11.64
C ASP A 82 6.84 8.49 10.73
N TRP A 83 6.58 7.27 10.22
CA TRP A 83 5.45 6.99 9.33
C TRP A 83 4.48 5.95 9.89
N TYR A 84 4.92 5.07 10.80
CA TYR A 84 4.13 4.01 11.42
C TYR A 84 3.95 4.25 12.93
N GLU A 85 2.69 4.28 13.37
CA GLU A 85 2.33 4.23 14.78
C GLU A 85 1.63 2.89 15.05
N ALA A 86 2.17 2.11 15.98
CA ALA A 86 1.56 0.84 16.37
C ALA A 86 0.15 1.08 16.95
N PRO A 87 -0.86 0.28 16.54
CA PRO A 87 -2.24 0.41 17.01
C PRO A 87 -2.45 0.01 18.48
#